data_AF-A0A2J0LJT1-F1
#
_entry.id   AF-A0A2J0LJT1-F1
#
_cell.length_a   1.000
_cell.length_b   1.000
_cell.length_c   1.000
_cell.angle_alpha   90.00
_cell.angle_beta   90.00
_cell.angle_gamma   90.00
#
_symmetry.space_group_name_H-M   'P 1'
#
loop_
_entity.id
_entity.type
_entity.pdbx_description
1 polymer ?
#
loop_
_entity_poly.entity_id
_entity_poly.type
_entity_poly.pdbx_seq_one_letter_code
_entity_poly.pdbx_strand_id
1 'polypeptide(L)'
;MKIIIAVPDFTREAHLKKILPGLLSSLVKKGARYKDMEILIGTGLHRQPTEKEIKRNLGSITDKVKISSHNYKNVFCAARSKKNIPVYLDKKLKNADSIITIGVVEPHLYAGYSGGVKVVSIGLAGEKTINATHHPRFLDYPGTRICSIKDNPFQDFIQEAASLLPVRYSVNIINNENGKILKIFKGRPWLCFKKAVNYSRKTFEKKMNRYFDVIICSIPSSKSVNIYQASRPFNYIINTRSPVIKGTSLILVKAGLEEGFGKGLGEK
;
A
#
# COMPACT_ATOMS: atom_id res chain seq x y z
N MET A 1 -19.77 -2.27 -19.82
CA MET A 1 -18.43 -1.83 -19.37
C MET A 1 -18.39 -1.87 -17.85
N LYS A 2 -17.59 -2.74 -17.23
CA LYS A 2 -17.43 -2.84 -15.78
C LYS A 2 -16.18 -2.08 -15.33
N ILE A 3 -16.36 -1.07 -14.48
CA ILE A 3 -15.26 -0.28 -13.90
C ILE A 3 -15.05 -0.71 -12.44
N ILE A 4 -13.85 -1.18 -12.11
CA ILE A 4 -13.44 -1.42 -10.73
C ILE A 4 -12.66 -0.22 -10.21
N ILE A 5 -13.04 0.28 -9.03
CA ILE A 5 -12.29 1.30 -8.30
C ILE A 5 -11.66 0.60 -7.09
N ALA A 6 -10.38 0.24 -7.20
CA ALA A 6 -9.63 -0.42 -6.15
C ALA A 6 -9.13 0.62 -5.14
N VAL A 7 -9.54 0.47 -3.87
CA VAL A 7 -9.22 1.42 -2.79
C VAL A 7 -8.57 0.68 -1.62
N PRO A 8 -7.70 1.33 -0.82
CA PRO A 8 -7.19 0.70 0.38
C PRO A 8 -8.29 0.56 1.43
N ASP A 9 -8.07 -0.33 2.39
CA ASP A 9 -8.94 -0.48 3.55
C ASP A 9 -8.83 0.70 4.55
N PHE A 10 -9.56 0.58 5.66
CA PHE A 10 -9.63 1.58 6.73
C PHE A 10 -8.34 1.75 7.52
N THR A 11 -7.31 0.93 7.29
CA THR A 11 -5.99 1.09 7.93
C THR A 11 -5.15 2.18 7.27
N ARG A 12 -5.64 2.77 6.17
CA ARG A 12 -4.97 3.82 5.40
C ARG A 12 -5.81 5.08 5.36
N GLU A 13 -5.17 6.22 5.63
CA GLU A 13 -5.81 7.53 5.51
C GLU A 13 -5.83 7.99 4.04
N ALA A 14 -6.70 7.38 3.24
CA ALA A 14 -6.83 7.69 1.81
C ALA A 14 -7.93 8.73 1.51
N HIS A 15 -8.52 9.33 2.54
CA HIS A 15 -9.55 10.38 2.41
C HIS A 15 -10.65 10.04 1.39
N LEU A 16 -11.09 8.77 1.36
CA LEU A 16 -11.97 8.25 0.31
C LEU A 16 -13.30 9.00 0.25
N LYS A 17 -13.86 9.35 1.41
CA LYS A 17 -15.04 10.21 1.55
C LYS A 17 -14.93 11.55 0.81
N LYS A 18 -13.72 12.11 0.68
CA LYS A 18 -13.47 13.37 -0.05
C LYS A 18 -13.20 13.14 -1.53
N ILE A 19 -12.50 12.06 -1.88
CA ILE A 19 -11.98 11.83 -3.23
C ILE A 19 -13.01 11.13 -4.13
N LEU A 20 -13.72 10.14 -3.60
CA LEU A 20 -14.65 9.32 -4.38
C LEU A 20 -15.79 10.12 -5.01
N PRO A 21 -16.46 11.07 -4.31
CA PRO A 21 -17.54 11.83 -4.93
C PRO A 21 -17.11 12.56 -6.22
N GLY A 22 -15.94 13.22 -6.18
CA GLY A 22 -15.39 13.93 -7.35
C GLY A 22 -14.94 12.99 -8.46
N LEU A 23 -14.33 11.85 -8.12
CA LEU A 23 -13.93 10.83 -9.09
C LEU A 23 -15.16 10.24 -9.80
N LEU A 24 -16.16 9.79 -9.04
CA LEU A 24 -17.37 9.18 -9.58
C LEU A 24 -18.15 10.17 -10.44
N SER A 25 -18.31 11.42 -9.99
CA SER A 25 -18.94 12.48 -10.79
C SER A 25 -18.21 12.70 -12.12
N SER A 26 -16.87 12.70 -12.12
CA SER A 26 -16.10 12.82 -13.36
C SER A 26 -16.25 11.63 -14.30
N LEU A 27 -16.47 10.42 -13.79
CA LEU A 27 -16.73 9.25 -14.64
C LEU A 27 -18.13 9.31 -15.24
N VAL A 28 -19.13 9.73 -14.44
CA VAL A 28 -20.51 9.90 -14.93
C VAL A 28 -20.59 10.95 -16.03
N LYS A 29 -19.91 12.09 -15.86
CA LYS A 29 -19.79 13.12 -16.91
C LYS A 29 -19.15 12.62 -18.21
N LYS A 30 -18.40 11.51 -18.15
CA LYS A 30 -17.78 10.85 -19.31
C LYS A 30 -18.61 9.68 -19.84
N GLY A 31 -19.87 9.53 -19.40
CA GLY A 31 -20.82 8.54 -19.91
C GLY A 31 -20.89 7.22 -19.13
N ALA A 32 -20.12 7.04 -18.05
CA ALA A 32 -20.26 5.85 -17.21
C ALA A 32 -21.50 5.95 -16.30
N ARG A 33 -22.16 4.85 -16.00
CA ARG A 33 -23.29 4.83 -15.05
C ARG A 33 -22.83 4.25 -13.72
N TYR A 34 -23.44 4.67 -12.62
CA TYR A 34 -23.08 4.12 -11.30
C TYR A 34 -23.23 2.59 -11.21
N LYS A 35 -24.23 2.02 -11.89
CA LYS A 35 -24.44 0.56 -11.96
C LYS A 35 -23.32 -0.22 -12.64
N ASP A 36 -22.51 0.46 -13.45
CA ASP A 36 -21.36 -0.10 -14.16
C ASP A 36 -20.08 -0.05 -13.29
N MET A 37 -20.15 0.57 -12.10
CA MET A 37 -19.02 0.79 -11.20
C MET A 37 -19.11 -0.10 -9.96
N GLU A 38 -17.97 -0.57 -9.48
CA GLU A 38 -17.85 -1.30 -8.22
C GLU A 38 -16.58 -0.82 -7.49
N ILE A 39 -16.76 -0.36 -6.24
CA ILE A 39 -15.63 -0.05 -5.35
C ILE A 39 -15.21 -1.34 -4.66
N LEU A 40 -13.95 -1.70 -4.84
CA LEU A 40 -13.38 -2.91 -4.28
C LEU A 40 -12.30 -2.56 -3.26
N ILE A 41 -12.58 -2.84 -1.99
CA ILE A 41 -11.70 -2.52 -0.86
C ILE A 41 -10.62 -3.60 -0.76
N GLY A 42 -9.36 -3.18 -0.91
CA GLY A 42 -8.19 -4.04 -0.82
C GLY A 42 -7.69 -4.21 0.61
N THR A 43 -8.12 -5.29 1.24
CA THR A 43 -7.77 -5.69 2.62
C THR A 43 -6.48 -6.52 2.69
N GLY A 44 -6.04 -7.13 1.59
CA GLY A 44 -4.99 -8.15 1.62
C GLY A 44 -5.34 -9.28 2.60
N LEU A 45 -4.51 -9.49 3.61
CA LEU A 45 -4.75 -10.46 4.70
C LEU A 45 -5.41 -9.86 5.95
N HIS A 46 -5.78 -8.58 5.94
CA HIS A 46 -6.47 -7.98 7.07
C HIS A 46 -7.89 -8.54 7.23
N ARG A 47 -8.48 -8.33 8.42
CA ARG A 47 -9.88 -8.66 8.66
C ARG A 47 -10.81 -7.89 7.73
N GLN A 48 -12.02 -8.42 7.57
CA GLN A 48 -13.07 -7.70 6.85
C GLN A 48 -13.44 -6.41 7.58
N PRO A 49 -13.67 -5.30 6.84
CA PRO A 49 -14.19 -4.07 7.42
C PRO A 49 -15.64 -4.27 7.85
N THR A 50 -16.02 -3.69 8.98
CA THR A 50 -17.42 -3.61 9.41
C THR A 50 -18.19 -2.61 8.56
N GLU A 51 -19.52 -2.72 8.49
CA GLU A 51 -20.34 -1.74 7.77
C GLU A 51 -20.15 -0.30 8.27
N LYS A 52 -19.97 -0.13 9.59
CA LYS A 52 -19.70 1.17 10.20
C LYS A 52 -18.37 1.76 9.71
N GLU A 53 -17.33 0.94 9.58
CA GLU A 53 -16.04 1.36 9.04
C GLU A 53 -16.13 1.71 7.55
N ILE A 54 -16.86 0.92 6.76
CA ILE A 54 -17.12 1.20 5.34
C ILE A 54 -17.84 2.55 5.21
N LYS A 55 -18.97 2.75 5.91
CA LYS A 55 -19.75 4.00 5.88
C LYS A 55 -18.91 5.19 6.34
N ARG A 56 -18.10 5.03 7.39
CA ARG A 56 -17.20 6.09 7.87
C ARG A 56 -16.16 6.47 6.83
N ASN A 57 -15.52 5.50 6.19
CA ASN A 57 -14.41 5.72 5.27
C ASN A 57 -14.87 6.23 3.89
N LEU A 58 -15.98 5.69 3.39
CA LEU A 58 -16.49 5.99 2.04
C LEU A 58 -17.53 7.13 2.03
N GLY A 59 -18.31 7.29 3.11
CA GLY A 59 -19.39 8.27 3.19
C GLY A 59 -20.58 7.94 2.28
N SER A 60 -21.28 8.99 1.83
CA SER A 60 -22.57 8.89 1.09
C SER A 60 -22.51 8.21 -0.28
N ILE A 61 -21.32 7.82 -0.75
CA ILE A 61 -21.20 7.07 -2.01
C ILE A 61 -21.66 5.62 -1.84
N THR A 62 -21.82 5.14 -0.60
CA THR A 62 -22.27 3.77 -0.29
C THR A 62 -23.64 3.45 -0.85
N ASP A 63 -24.46 4.47 -1.03
CA ASP A 63 -25.85 4.33 -1.46
C ASP A 63 -25.98 4.44 -2.99
N LYS A 64 -24.88 4.79 -3.69
CA LYS A 64 -24.87 5.06 -5.13
C LYS A 64 -24.17 3.97 -5.94
N VAL A 65 -23.17 3.31 -5.36
CA VAL A 65 -22.27 2.40 -6.09
C VAL A 65 -22.15 1.10 -5.31
N LYS A 66 -22.04 -0.01 -6.04
CA LYS A 66 -21.75 -1.30 -5.43
C LYS A 66 -20.42 -1.25 -4.69
N ILE A 67 -20.42 -1.72 -3.43
CA ILE A 67 -19.20 -1.87 -2.63
C ILE A 67 -18.95 -3.35 -2.38
N SER A 68 -17.68 -3.73 -2.42
CA SER A 68 -17.24 -5.06 -2.03
C SER A 68 -15.91 -4.98 -1.31
N SER A 69 -15.71 -5.91 -0.39
CA SER A 69 -14.43 -6.10 0.29
C SER A 69 -13.74 -7.33 -0.27
N HIS A 70 -12.43 -7.25 -0.42
CA HIS A 70 -11.60 -8.37 -0.86
C HIS A 70 -11.61 -9.51 0.16
N ASN A 71 -11.64 -10.74 -0.34
CA ASN A 71 -11.44 -11.93 0.46
C ASN A 71 -10.31 -12.75 -0.17
N TYR A 72 -9.18 -12.86 0.52
CA TYR A 72 -7.98 -13.56 0.04
C TYR A 72 -8.21 -15.06 -0.26
N LYS A 73 -9.31 -15.65 0.27
CA LYS A 73 -9.73 -17.02 -0.05
C LYS A 73 -10.52 -17.11 -1.36
N ASN A 74 -11.13 -16.01 -1.82
CA ASN A 74 -11.94 -15.98 -3.05
C ASN A 74 -11.17 -15.32 -4.21
N VAL A 75 -10.13 -16.00 -4.65
CA VAL A 75 -9.19 -15.54 -5.67
C VAL A 75 -9.13 -16.53 -6.85
N PHE A 76 -8.58 -16.08 -7.98
CA PHE A 76 -8.24 -16.93 -9.12
C PHE A 76 -6.74 -16.87 -9.41
N CYS A 77 -6.19 -17.94 -9.99
CA CYS A 77 -4.82 -17.94 -10.49
C CYS A 77 -4.76 -17.09 -11.76
N ALA A 78 -4.10 -15.94 -11.70
CA ALA A 78 -3.93 -15.05 -12.83
C ALA A 78 -2.70 -15.42 -13.68
N ALA A 79 -1.58 -15.74 -13.03
CA ALA A 79 -0.33 -16.13 -13.68
C ALA A 79 0.69 -16.67 -12.65
N ARG A 80 1.91 -16.93 -13.13
CA ARG A 80 3.13 -16.93 -12.32
C ARG A 80 4.04 -15.81 -12.81
N SER A 81 4.72 -15.13 -11.88
CA SER A 81 5.66 -14.07 -12.22
C SER A 81 6.95 -14.62 -12.82
N LYS A 82 7.79 -13.76 -13.39
CA LYS A 82 9.15 -14.07 -13.88
C LYS A 82 10.03 -14.72 -12.82
N LYS A 83 9.83 -14.38 -11.54
CA LYS A 83 10.51 -14.99 -10.38
C LYS A 83 9.77 -16.20 -9.81
N ASN A 84 8.88 -16.80 -10.61
CA ASN A 84 8.09 -17.98 -10.28
C ASN A 84 7.13 -17.81 -9.10
N ILE A 85 6.81 -16.56 -8.73
CA ILE A 85 5.88 -16.25 -7.65
C ILE A 85 4.45 -16.44 -8.17
N PRO A 86 3.59 -17.20 -7.47
CA PRO A 86 2.21 -17.36 -7.89
C PRO A 86 1.45 -16.03 -7.76
N VAL A 87 0.67 -15.67 -8.79
CA VAL A 87 -0.18 -14.47 -8.80
C VAL A 87 -1.64 -14.89 -8.72
N TYR A 88 -2.21 -14.78 -7.52
CA TYR A 88 -3.62 -15.00 -7.23
C TYR A 88 -4.28 -13.67 -6.90
N LEU A 89 -5.36 -13.33 -7.60
CA LEU A 89 -6.03 -12.03 -7.49
C LEU A 89 -7.55 -12.19 -7.29
N ASP A 90 -8.20 -11.15 -6.78
CA ASP A 90 -9.66 -11.14 -6.56
C ASP A 90 -10.43 -11.48 -7.85
N LYS A 91 -11.37 -12.44 -7.76
CA LYS A 91 -12.16 -12.90 -8.92
C LYS A 91 -12.93 -11.78 -9.62
N LYS A 92 -13.30 -10.71 -8.91
CA LYS A 92 -14.03 -9.57 -9.51
C LYS A 92 -13.22 -8.83 -10.57
N LEU A 93 -11.89 -8.99 -10.56
CA LEU A 93 -10.97 -8.37 -11.52
C LEU A 93 -10.97 -9.08 -12.87
N LYS A 94 -11.37 -10.37 -12.94
CA LYS A 94 -11.37 -11.16 -14.18
C LYS A 94 -12.22 -10.54 -15.29
N ASN A 95 -13.33 -9.92 -14.91
CA ASN A 95 -14.31 -9.35 -15.83
C ASN A 95 -14.32 -7.81 -15.79
N ALA A 96 -13.26 -7.18 -15.29
CA ALA A 96 -13.15 -5.74 -15.27
C ALA A 96 -12.70 -5.24 -16.65
N ASP A 97 -13.41 -4.27 -17.22
CA ASP A 97 -13.02 -3.62 -18.48
C ASP A 97 -11.99 -2.50 -18.23
N SER A 98 -12.07 -1.88 -17.05
CA SER A 98 -11.18 -0.81 -16.63
C SER A 98 -11.02 -0.79 -15.12
N ILE A 99 -9.80 -0.55 -14.65
CA ILE A 99 -9.49 -0.44 -13.23
C ILE A 99 -8.87 0.92 -12.93
N ILE A 100 -9.37 1.54 -11.87
CA ILE A 100 -8.83 2.74 -11.27
C ILE A 100 -8.28 2.40 -9.89
N THR A 101 -7.05 2.80 -9.59
CA THR A 101 -6.50 2.64 -8.24
C THR A 101 -6.52 3.95 -7.46
N ILE A 102 -6.83 3.86 -6.17
CA ILE A 102 -6.59 4.94 -5.21
C ILE A 102 -5.60 4.39 -4.17
N GLY A 103 -4.63 5.18 -3.74
CA GLY A 103 -3.69 4.77 -2.71
C GLY A 103 -2.92 5.91 -2.08
N VAL A 104 -2.38 5.65 -0.89
CA VAL A 104 -1.46 6.56 -0.19
C VAL A 104 -0.02 6.19 -0.57
N VAL A 105 0.80 7.19 -0.90
CA VAL A 105 2.22 7.04 -1.26
C VAL A 105 3.09 7.54 -0.10
N GLU A 106 3.66 6.59 0.62
CA GLU A 106 4.57 6.78 1.75
C GLU A 106 5.72 5.75 1.64
N PRO A 107 6.88 6.00 2.28
CA PRO A 107 7.94 5.01 2.39
C PRO A 107 7.41 3.67 2.91
N HIS A 108 7.72 2.59 2.20
CA HIS A 108 7.24 1.25 2.51
C HIS A 108 8.40 0.27 2.58
N LEU A 109 8.42 -0.54 3.65
CA LEU A 109 9.53 -1.45 4.00
C LEU A 109 10.07 -2.25 2.82
N TYR A 110 9.18 -2.90 2.06
CA TYR A 110 9.59 -3.81 0.99
C TYR A 110 9.43 -3.23 -0.42
N ALA A 111 8.25 -2.68 -0.73
CA ALA A 111 7.95 -2.06 -2.02
C ALA A 111 8.73 -0.76 -2.31
N GLY A 112 9.55 -0.28 -1.37
CA GLY A 112 10.17 1.04 -1.40
C GLY A 112 9.19 2.15 -1.07
N TYR A 113 8.09 2.23 -1.82
CA TYR A 113 6.95 3.11 -1.58
C TYR A 113 5.62 2.37 -1.74
N SER A 114 4.62 2.75 -0.96
CA SER A 114 3.24 2.25 -1.09
C SER A 114 2.50 2.94 -2.25
N GLY A 115 1.20 2.66 -2.41
CA GLY A 115 0.36 3.33 -3.41
C GLY A 115 0.51 2.75 -4.83
N GLY A 116 0.18 3.56 -5.83
CA GLY A 116 0.19 3.16 -7.23
C GLY A 116 -0.73 1.97 -7.49
N VAL A 117 -0.17 0.89 -8.04
CA VAL A 117 -0.89 -0.35 -8.35
C VAL A 117 -0.78 -1.41 -7.25
N LYS A 118 -0.11 -1.11 -6.13
CA LYS A 118 0.00 -2.05 -4.99
C LYS A 118 -1.36 -2.47 -4.45
N VAL A 119 -2.37 -1.60 -4.51
CA VAL A 119 -3.74 -1.94 -4.05
C VAL A 119 -4.32 -3.12 -4.83
N VAL A 120 -4.01 -3.27 -6.12
CA VAL A 120 -4.48 -4.43 -6.90
C VAL A 120 -3.55 -5.63 -6.77
N SER A 121 -2.23 -5.40 -6.73
CA SER A 121 -1.25 -6.49 -6.74
C SER A 121 -1.01 -7.15 -5.39
N ILE A 122 -1.33 -6.46 -4.29
CA ILE A 122 -1.18 -6.96 -2.91
C ILE A 122 -2.49 -6.78 -2.15
N GLY A 123 -3.14 -5.62 -2.24
CA GLY A 123 -4.40 -5.37 -1.52
C GLY A 123 -5.57 -6.26 -1.98
N LEU A 124 -5.54 -6.73 -3.23
CA LEU A 124 -6.53 -7.65 -3.81
C LEU A 124 -5.92 -9.03 -4.13
N ALA A 125 -4.80 -9.37 -3.49
CA ALA A 125 -4.10 -10.62 -3.74
C ALA A 125 -4.45 -11.71 -2.73
N GLY A 126 -4.38 -12.96 -3.20
CA GLY A 126 -4.59 -14.13 -2.36
C GLY A 126 -3.42 -14.40 -1.42
N GLU A 127 -3.69 -15.21 -0.39
CA GLU A 127 -2.71 -15.57 0.63
C GLU A 127 -1.42 -16.18 0.07
N LYS A 128 -1.51 -17.07 -0.92
CA LYS A 128 -0.33 -17.67 -1.56
C LYS A 128 0.60 -16.62 -2.16
N THR A 129 0.05 -15.57 -2.77
CA THR A 129 0.82 -14.48 -3.36
C THR A 129 1.43 -13.59 -2.29
N ILE A 130 0.65 -13.23 -1.28
CA ILE A 130 1.12 -12.37 -0.19
C ILE A 130 2.22 -13.09 0.60
N ASN A 131 2.02 -14.36 0.97
CA ASN A 131 3.02 -15.15 1.69
C ASN A 131 4.31 -15.31 0.88
N ALA A 132 4.22 -15.60 -0.43
CA ALA A 132 5.40 -15.75 -1.27
C ALA A 132 6.21 -14.45 -1.41
N THR A 133 5.56 -13.29 -1.48
CA THR A 133 6.23 -11.98 -1.59
C THR A 133 6.76 -11.45 -0.27
N HIS A 134 6.20 -11.88 0.87
CA HIS A 134 6.62 -11.49 2.22
C HIS A 134 7.47 -12.57 2.91
N HIS A 135 7.79 -13.65 2.22
CA HIS A 135 8.68 -14.69 2.71
C HIS A 135 10.11 -14.14 2.87
N PRO A 136 10.88 -14.50 3.92
CA PRO A 136 12.25 -14.02 4.14
C PRO A 136 13.14 -14.09 2.89
N ARG A 137 13.17 -15.24 2.21
CA ARG A 137 13.90 -15.41 0.92
C ARG A 137 13.58 -14.35 -0.15
N PHE A 138 12.37 -13.81 -0.18
CA PHE A 138 12.01 -12.74 -1.12
C PHE A 138 12.36 -11.35 -0.57
N LEU A 139 12.27 -11.17 0.75
CA LEU A 139 12.65 -9.92 1.41
C LEU A 139 14.17 -9.72 1.50
N ASP A 140 14.95 -10.80 1.51
CA ASP A 140 16.41 -10.80 1.57
C ASP A 140 17.07 -10.37 0.26
N TYR A 141 16.33 -10.31 -0.85
CA TYR A 141 16.87 -9.78 -2.10
C TYR A 141 17.47 -8.38 -1.87
N PRO A 142 18.71 -8.11 -2.33
CA PRO A 142 19.41 -6.85 -2.05
C PRO A 142 18.64 -5.57 -2.42
N GLY A 143 17.76 -5.66 -3.44
CA GLY A 143 16.97 -4.54 -3.92
C GLY A 143 15.67 -4.25 -3.14
N THR A 144 15.20 -5.21 -2.34
CA THR A 144 13.98 -5.09 -1.51
C THR A 144 14.30 -4.25 -0.28
N ARG A 145 14.33 -2.92 -0.49
CA ARG A 145 14.73 -1.93 0.51
C ARG A 145 13.69 -0.83 0.60
N ILE A 146 13.58 -0.20 1.77
CA ILE A 146 12.75 0.99 1.88
C ILE A 146 13.28 2.10 0.97
N CYS A 147 12.39 2.93 0.44
CA CYS A 147 12.73 4.02 -0.45
C CYS A 147 13.42 3.59 -1.76
N SER A 148 13.43 2.30 -2.11
CA SER A 148 14.03 1.73 -3.33
C SER A 148 12.94 1.44 -4.36
N ILE A 149 12.98 2.05 -5.54
CA ILE A 149 12.01 1.75 -6.64
C ILE A 149 12.69 1.04 -7.81
N LYS A 150 13.81 1.58 -8.29
CA LYS A 150 14.61 0.95 -9.33
C LYS A 150 15.19 -0.36 -8.78
N ASP A 151 15.26 -1.44 -9.54
CA ASP A 151 15.90 -2.69 -9.13
C ASP A 151 15.34 -3.28 -7.82
N ASN A 152 14.08 -2.99 -7.49
CA ASN A 152 13.42 -3.52 -6.30
C ASN A 152 12.51 -4.70 -6.71
N PRO A 153 12.87 -5.96 -6.38
CA PRO A 153 12.10 -7.13 -6.80
C PRO A 153 10.65 -7.13 -6.35
N PHE A 154 10.36 -6.57 -5.17
CA PHE A 154 8.99 -6.44 -4.67
C PHE A 154 8.18 -5.44 -5.51
N GLN A 155 8.79 -4.32 -5.88
CA GLN A 155 8.15 -3.35 -6.74
C GLN A 155 7.97 -3.89 -8.17
N ASP A 156 8.96 -4.61 -8.70
CA ASP A 156 8.87 -5.26 -10.01
C ASP A 156 7.73 -6.28 -10.02
N PHE A 157 7.60 -7.10 -8.98
CA PHE A 157 6.47 -8.01 -8.81
C PHE A 157 5.12 -7.27 -8.79
N ILE A 158 5.02 -6.16 -8.04
CA ILE A 158 3.79 -5.35 -7.99
C ILE A 158 3.40 -4.89 -9.40
N GLN A 159 4.35 -4.37 -10.18
CA GLN A 159 4.07 -3.88 -11.54
C GLN A 159 3.71 -5.03 -12.48
N GLU A 160 4.42 -6.16 -12.38
CA GLU A 160 4.16 -7.35 -13.18
C GLU A 160 2.75 -7.90 -12.93
N ALA A 161 2.36 -8.10 -11.68
CA ALA A 161 1.02 -8.58 -11.33
C ALA A 161 -0.09 -7.61 -11.79
N ALA A 162 0.15 -6.30 -11.69
CA ALA A 162 -0.81 -5.30 -12.16
C ALA A 162 -0.92 -5.25 -13.70
N SER A 163 0.15 -5.62 -14.43
CA SER A 163 0.16 -5.61 -15.89
C SER A 163 -0.78 -6.64 -16.52
N LEU A 164 -1.18 -7.65 -15.73
CA LEU A 164 -2.19 -8.65 -16.10
C LEU A 164 -3.62 -8.09 -16.12
N LEU A 165 -3.81 -6.86 -15.65
CA LEU A 165 -5.12 -6.23 -15.45
C LEU A 165 -5.23 -4.93 -16.26
N PRO A 166 -6.44 -4.51 -16.64
CA PRO A 166 -6.66 -3.26 -17.38
C PRO A 166 -6.64 -2.04 -16.44
N VAL A 167 -5.54 -1.82 -15.72
CA VAL A 167 -5.37 -0.64 -14.86
C VAL A 167 -5.10 0.60 -15.72
N ARG A 168 -6.10 1.49 -15.83
CA ARG A 168 -6.06 2.65 -16.73
C ARG A 168 -5.71 3.96 -16.04
N TYR A 169 -6.01 4.07 -14.75
CA TYR A 169 -5.87 5.33 -14.02
C TYR A 169 -5.50 5.09 -12.57
N SER A 170 -4.73 5.99 -11.98
CA SER A 170 -4.36 5.92 -10.57
C SER A 170 -4.44 7.29 -9.91
N VAL A 171 -4.83 7.32 -8.64
CA VAL A 171 -4.87 8.48 -7.75
C VAL A 171 -3.99 8.18 -6.55
N ASN A 172 -2.95 8.97 -6.37
CA ASN A 172 -1.91 8.81 -5.37
C ASN A 172 -1.91 10.00 -4.42
N ILE A 173 -2.08 9.74 -3.14
CA ILE A 173 -2.24 10.75 -2.09
C ILE A 173 -0.99 10.72 -1.22
N ILE A 174 -0.42 11.88 -0.92
CA ILE A 174 0.67 12.03 0.04
C ILE A 174 0.12 12.84 1.20
N ASN A 175 0.23 12.30 2.41
CA ASN A 175 -0.18 12.97 3.64
C ASN A 175 1.05 13.38 4.44
N ASN A 176 0.90 14.36 5.34
CA ASN A 176 1.89 14.61 6.38
C ASN A 176 1.70 13.64 7.57
N GLU A 177 2.56 13.78 8.58
CA GLU A 177 2.53 13.02 9.83
C GLU A 177 1.22 13.16 10.62
N ASN A 178 0.47 14.24 10.40
CA ASN A 178 -0.83 14.51 10.99
C ASN A 178 -2.01 13.97 10.16
N GLY A 179 -1.73 13.20 9.09
CA GLY A 179 -2.76 12.66 8.21
C GLY A 179 -3.44 13.71 7.32
N LYS A 180 -2.89 14.92 7.17
CA LYS A 180 -3.40 15.94 6.25
C LYS A 180 -2.80 15.78 4.86
N ILE A 181 -3.63 15.94 3.82
CA ILE A 181 -3.18 15.87 2.42
C ILE A 181 -2.17 16.97 2.13
N LEU A 182 -0.97 16.59 1.71
CA LEU A 182 0.05 17.48 1.15
C LEU A 182 -0.11 17.63 -0.37
N LYS A 183 -0.32 16.51 -1.07
CA LYS A 183 -0.43 16.51 -2.53
C LYS A 183 -1.21 15.30 -3.03
N ILE A 184 -1.90 15.48 -4.17
CA ILE A 184 -2.55 14.40 -4.91
C ILE A 184 -1.99 14.38 -6.33
N PHE A 185 -1.57 13.21 -6.80
CA PHE A 185 -1.18 12.95 -8.18
C PHE A 185 -2.15 11.97 -8.82
N LYS A 186 -2.67 12.31 -10.00
CA LYS A 186 -3.63 11.48 -10.72
C LYS A 186 -3.29 11.39 -12.20
N GLY A 187 -3.48 10.22 -12.81
CA GLY A 187 -3.15 10.02 -14.23
C GLY A 187 -2.82 8.58 -14.59
N ARG A 188 -1.98 8.40 -15.63
CA ARG A 188 -1.47 7.09 -16.05
C ARG A 188 -0.71 6.43 -14.89
N PRO A 189 -1.01 5.16 -14.52
CA PRO A 189 -0.60 4.59 -13.25
C PRO A 189 0.89 4.74 -12.90
N TRP A 190 1.79 4.29 -13.79
CA TRP A 190 3.23 4.36 -13.54
C TRP A 190 3.76 5.81 -13.48
N LEU A 191 3.32 6.66 -14.42
CA LEU A 191 3.80 8.03 -14.50
C LEU A 191 3.37 8.88 -13.29
N CYS A 192 2.11 8.75 -12.86
CA CYS A 192 1.64 9.47 -11.68
C CYS A 192 2.25 8.92 -10.40
N PHE A 193 2.46 7.60 -10.31
CA PHE A 193 3.16 6.99 -9.18
C PHE A 193 4.60 7.49 -9.07
N LYS A 194 5.36 7.55 -10.18
CA LYS A 194 6.73 8.10 -10.20
C LYS A 194 6.78 9.56 -9.74
N LYS A 195 5.82 10.40 -10.16
CA LYS A 195 5.70 11.79 -9.68
C LYS A 195 5.40 11.86 -8.17
N ALA A 196 4.49 11.02 -7.69
CA ALA A 196 4.15 10.91 -6.27
C ALA A 196 5.35 10.47 -5.42
N VAL A 197 6.09 9.45 -5.88
CA VAL A 197 7.34 9.00 -5.24
C VAL A 197 8.35 10.14 -5.21
N ASN A 198 8.61 10.83 -6.32
CA ASN A 198 9.57 11.94 -6.34
C ASN A 198 9.23 13.06 -5.36
N TYR A 199 7.94 13.36 -5.17
CA TYR A 199 7.50 14.29 -4.13
C TYR A 199 7.74 13.71 -2.73
N SER A 200 7.29 12.48 -2.50
CA SER A 200 7.44 11.74 -1.24
C SER A 200 8.91 11.64 -0.79
N ARG A 201 9.84 11.40 -1.71
CA ARG A 201 11.30 11.42 -1.46
C ARG A 201 11.76 12.73 -0.83
N LYS A 202 11.35 13.86 -1.41
CA LYS A 202 11.72 15.20 -0.90
C LYS A 202 11.13 15.48 0.47
N THR A 203 9.98 14.87 0.78
CA THR A 203 9.28 15.06 2.05
C THR A 203 9.86 14.20 3.17
N PHE A 204 10.13 12.91 2.90
CA PHE A 204 10.41 11.92 3.95
C PHE A 204 11.85 11.42 3.99
N GLU A 205 12.61 11.53 2.90
CA GLU A 205 14.01 11.10 2.91
C GLU A 205 14.92 12.23 3.38
N LYS A 206 15.88 11.88 4.24
CA LYS A 206 17.00 12.76 4.62
C LYS A 206 18.30 12.09 4.22
N LYS A 207 19.09 12.78 3.40
CA LYS A 207 20.45 12.38 3.08
C LYS A 207 21.37 12.85 4.20
N MET A 208 22.21 11.94 4.67
CA MET A 208 23.25 12.25 5.64
C MET A 208 24.60 11.84 5.04
N ASN A 209 25.61 12.68 5.23
CA ASN A 209 26.97 12.44 4.72
C ASN A 209 27.91 11.92 5.82
N ARG A 210 27.35 11.36 6.90
CA ARG A 210 28.10 10.79 8.02
C ARG A 210 27.39 9.59 8.60
N TYR A 211 28.18 8.74 9.23
CA TYR A 211 27.67 7.68 10.09
C TYR A 211 27.40 8.20 11.50
N PHE A 212 26.47 7.57 12.21
CA PHE A 212 26.12 7.87 13.58
C PHE A 212 26.46 6.67 14.47
N ASP A 213 27.19 6.89 15.57
CA ASP A 213 27.48 5.83 16.53
C ASP A 213 26.27 5.52 17.42
N VAL A 214 25.39 6.51 17.66
CA VAL A 214 24.11 6.34 18.36
C VAL A 214 22.99 7.06 17.62
N ILE A 215 21.86 6.38 17.41
CA ILE A 215 20.62 6.98 16.90
C ILE A 215 19.51 6.78 17.94
N ILE A 216 18.88 7.88 18.33
CA ILE A 216 17.70 7.88 19.21
C ILE A 216 16.48 8.28 18.38
N CYS A 217 15.46 7.44 18.36
CA CYS A 217 14.22 7.74 17.67
C CYS A 217 13.00 7.39 18.52
N SER A 218 11.90 8.11 18.28
CA SER A 218 10.60 7.80 18.85
C SER A 218 9.65 7.31 17.76
N ILE A 219 8.63 6.58 18.19
CA ILE A 219 7.53 6.15 17.33
C ILE A 219 6.23 6.71 17.91
N PRO A 220 5.23 7.10 17.08
CA PRO A 220 3.95 7.55 17.59
C PRO A 220 3.34 6.52 18.54
N SER A 221 2.66 6.97 19.59
CA SER A 221 2.06 6.09 20.61
C SER A 221 1.15 5.02 20.01
N SER A 222 0.37 5.37 18.98
CA SER A 222 -0.48 4.44 18.24
C SER A 222 0.27 3.32 17.52
N LYS A 223 1.58 3.48 17.29
CA LYS A 223 2.48 2.49 16.71
C LYS A 223 3.54 1.99 17.71
N SER A 224 3.43 2.36 18.99
CA SER A 224 4.34 1.93 20.05
C SER A 224 3.77 0.85 20.95
N VAL A 225 2.54 0.40 20.70
CA VAL A 225 1.79 -0.48 21.62
C VAL A 225 2.39 -1.88 21.77
N ASN A 226 3.15 -2.37 20.78
CA ASN A 226 3.82 -3.67 20.83
C ASN A 226 5.16 -3.68 20.10
N ILE A 227 5.98 -4.71 20.36
CA ILE A 227 7.33 -4.87 19.79
C ILE A 227 7.28 -4.99 18.27
N TYR A 228 6.28 -5.70 17.72
CA TYR A 228 6.14 -5.84 16.27
C TYR A 228 6.06 -4.46 15.57
N GLN A 229 5.20 -3.55 16.05
CA GLN A 229 5.11 -2.20 15.48
C GLN A 229 6.34 -1.34 15.82
N ALA A 230 6.85 -1.45 17.05
CA ALA A 230 8.04 -0.74 17.51
C ALA A 230 9.33 -1.18 16.80
N SER A 231 9.31 -2.30 16.06
CA SER A 231 10.44 -2.75 15.24
C SER A 231 10.61 -1.97 13.92
N ARG A 232 9.59 -1.24 13.48
CA ARG A 232 9.60 -0.51 12.19
C ARG A 232 10.68 0.57 12.08
N PRO A 233 10.98 1.38 13.11
CA PRO A 233 12.03 2.39 13.04
C PRO A 233 13.40 1.82 12.70
N PHE A 234 13.74 0.61 13.20
CA PHE A 234 14.99 -0.06 12.82
C PHE A 234 15.07 -0.27 11.31
N ASN A 235 13.97 -0.66 10.66
CA ASN A 235 13.94 -0.80 9.21
C ASN A 235 14.11 0.54 8.47
N TYR A 236 13.59 1.64 9.03
CA TYR A 236 13.77 2.98 8.45
C TYR A 236 15.21 3.48 8.50
N ILE A 237 16.03 2.92 9.38
CA ILE A 237 17.44 3.26 9.56
C ILE A 237 18.34 2.25 8.81
N ILE A 238 18.17 0.97 9.11
CA ILE A 238 19.04 -0.13 8.67
C ILE A 238 18.70 -0.59 7.25
N ASN A 239 17.41 -0.71 6.92
CA ASN A 239 16.96 -1.37 5.70
C ASN A 239 16.86 -0.42 4.49
N THR A 240 17.72 0.62 4.48
CA THR A 240 17.85 1.59 3.40
C THR A 240 19.00 1.20 2.46
N ARG A 241 19.11 1.83 1.28
CA ARG A 241 20.23 1.59 0.36
C ARG A 241 21.58 2.14 0.86
N SER A 242 21.52 3.10 1.77
CA SER A 242 22.69 3.82 2.28
C SER A 242 22.49 4.08 3.76
N PRO A 243 22.52 3.02 4.59
CA PRO A 243 22.32 3.15 6.03
C PRO A 243 23.39 4.06 6.63
N VAL A 244 22.98 4.90 7.56
CA VAL A 244 23.82 5.93 8.20
C VAL A 244 24.43 5.43 9.51
N ILE A 245 24.64 4.11 9.60
CA ILE A 245 25.16 3.42 10.78
C ILE A 245 26.36 2.54 10.41
N LYS A 246 27.20 2.26 11.39
CA LYS A 246 28.27 1.24 11.33
C LYS A 246 27.76 -0.04 11.99
N GLY A 247 28.48 -1.15 11.83
CA GLY A 247 28.17 -2.41 12.52
C GLY A 247 28.20 -2.32 14.05
N THR A 248 28.86 -1.30 14.60
CA THR A 248 28.98 -1.02 16.04
C THR A 248 28.00 0.03 16.55
N SER A 249 27.14 0.58 15.68
CA SER A 249 26.20 1.64 16.08
C SER A 249 25.07 1.12 16.95
N LEU A 250 24.64 1.93 17.92
CA LEU A 250 23.49 1.66 18.78
C LEU A 250 22.23 2.39 18.27
N ILE A 251 21.11 1.68 18.17
CA ILE A 251 19.81 2.28 17.85
C ILE A 251 18.89 2.13 19.06
N LEU A 252 18.45 3.26 19.61
CA LEU A 252 17.52 3.34 20.73
C LEU A 252 16.15 3.80 20.22
N VAL A 253 15.13 2.96 20.38
CA VAL A 253 13.74 3.27 20.03
C VAL A 253 12.93 3.48 21.30
N LYS A 254 12.37 4.68 21.49
CA LYS A 254 11.41 4.95 22.57
C LYS A 254 10.03 4.41 22.17
N ALA A 255 9.52 3.41 22.89
CA ALA A 255 8.20 2.80 22.69
C ALA A 255 7.54 2.44 24.03
N GLY A 256 6.20 2.50 24.10
CA GLY A 256 5.41 2.18 25.30
C GLY A 256 5.28 0.69 25.59
N LEU A 257 5.13 -0.13 24.54
CA LEU A 257 5.08 -1.60 24.57
C LEU A 257 4.02 -2.18 25.52
N GLU A 258 2.91 -1.48 25.71
CA GLU A 258 1.85 -1.83 26.66
C GLU A 258 1.22 -3.21 26.39
N GLU A 259 1.28 -3.71 25.14
CA GLU A 259 0.80 -5.03 24.72
C GLU A 259 1.91 -6.08 24.57
N GLY A 260 3.14 -5.77 24.97
CA GLY A 260 4.29 -6.68 24.89
C GLY A 260 4.70 -6.99 23.44
N PHE A 261 4.78 -8.27 23.08
CA PHE A 261 5.25 -8.70 21.75
C PHE A 261 4.27 -8.39 20.61
N GLY A 262 2.97 -8.39 20.91
CA GLY A 262 1.90 -8.41 19.91
C GLY A 262 1.16 -9.77 19.93
N LYS A 263 -0.07 -9.80 19.40
CA LYS A 263 -0.96 -10.98 19.47
C LYS A 263 -1.45 -11.46 18.11
N GLY A 264 -1.25 -10.68 17.05
CA GLY A 264 -1.63 -11.04 15.69
C GLY A 264 -0.78 -12.19 15.12
N LEU A 265 -1.33 -12.94 14.14
CA LEU A 265 -0.63 -14.01 13.44
C LEU A 265 0.68 -13.57 12.78
N GLY A 266 0.77 -12.31 12.35
CA GLY A 266 2.00 -11.72 11.81
C GLY A 266 2.86 -10.98 12.84
N GLU A 267 2.42 -10.92 14.09
CA GLU A 267 3.12 -10.27 15.22
C GLU A 267 3.75 -11.31 16.17
N LYS A 268 3.38 -12.58 16.03
CA LYS A 268 3.96 -13.73 16.74
C LYS A 268 5.12 -14.34 15.97
#